data_AF-A0A7S5QWX4-F1
#
_entry.id   AF-A0A7S5QWX4-F1
#
_cell.length_a   1.000
_cell.length_b   1.000
_cell.length_c   1.000
_cell.angle_alpha   90.00
_cell.angle_beta   90.00
_cell.angle_gamma   90.00
#
_symmetry.space_group_name_H-M   'P 1'
#
loop_
_entity.id
_entity.type
_entity.pdbx_description
1 polymer ?
#
loop_
_entity_poly.entity_id
_entity_poly.type
_entity_poly.pdbx_seq_one_letter_code
_entity_poly.pdbx_strand_id
1 'polypeptide(L)'
;GGSTDNNDGDITNRYTYAGLGGTFGEVTYGKNEGALGVITDFTDIMAYHGNSAADKLAVADRSDNMISYKGQFQDLNLKASYRFADREDSTLNGSGYTDNGQDGYSLSGIYAIGDTGAKVGAGYA
;
A
#
# COMPACT_ATOMS: atom_id res chain seq x y z
N GLY A 1 4.91 -8.26 -3.53
CA GLY A 1 5.26 -7.86 -4.92
C GLY A 1 6.70 -8.20 -5.28
N GLY A 2 6.94 -9.35 -5.90
CA GLY A 2 8.28 -9.77 -6.35
C GLY A 2 8.64 -9.38 -7.80
N SER A 3 7.67 -8.90 -8.59
CA SER A 3 7.88 -8.65 -10.03
C SER A 3 8.29 -7.22 -10.39
N THR A 4 8.42 -6.32 -9.41
CA THR A 4 8.68 -4.88 -9.62
C THR A 4 10.04 -4.43 -9.04
N ASP A 5 10.78 -5.31 -8.36
CA ASP A 5 12.06 -4.98 -7.76
C ASP A 5 13.21 -5.38 -8.69
N ASN A 6 13.97 -4.38 -9.16
CA ASN A 6 15.23 -4.59 -9.89
C ASN A 6 16.24 -5.28 -8.95
N ASN A 7 16.42 -6.59 -9.11
CA ASN A 7 17.38 -7.39 -8.36
C ASN A 7 18.78 -7.25 -8.96
N ASP A 8 19.48 -6.16 -8.62
CA ASP A 8 20.91 -6.00 -8.90
C ASP A 8 21.67 -5.82 -7.56
N GLY A 9 21.77 -6.92 -6.79
CA GLY A 9 22.50 -7.01 -5.51
C GLY A 9 21.65 -7.32 -4.26
N ASP A 10 22.33 -7.73 -3.16
CA ASP A 10 21.75 -8.07 -1.83
C ASP A 10 21.14 -6.88 -1.06
N ILE A 11 20.92 -5.74 -1.74
CA ILE A 11 20.40 -4.51 -1.14
C ILE A 11 18.97 -4.30 -1.64
N THR A 12 18.01 -4.50 -0.75
CA THR A 12 16.60 -4.19 -1.03
C THR A 12 16.21 -2.87 -0.37
N ASN A 13 16.00 -1.82 -1.18
CA ASN A 13 15.40 -0.58 -0.72
C ASN A 13 13.90 -0.83 -0.46
N ARG A 14 13.57 -1.06 0.82
CA ARG A 14 12.20 -1.40 1.23
C ARG A 14 11.27 -0.20 1.21
N TYR A 15 11.75 1.00 1.55
CA TYR A 15 10.97 2.23 1.60
C TYR A 15 11.75 3.38 0.98
N THR A 16 11.14 4.05 0.01
CA THR A 16 11.70 5.23 -0.66
C THR A 16 10.55 6.16 -1.02
N TYR A 17 10.13 6.99 -0.07
CA TYR A 17 9.02 7.91 -0.24
C TYR A 17 9.32 9.28 0.36
N ALA A 18 8.61 10.29 -0.14
CA ALA A 18 8.53 11.62 0.47
C ALA A 18 7.06 11.97 0.66
N GLY A 19 6.75 12.83 1.63
CA GLY A 19 5.37 13.17 1.92
C GLY A 19 5.20 14.45 2.71
N LEU A 20 3.95 14.89 2.78
CA LEU A 20 3.50 16.05 3.53
C LEU A 20 2.44 15.57 4.52
N GLY A 21 2.59 15.96 5.78
CA GLY A 21 1.69 15.59 6.88
C GLY A 21 1.24 16.80 7.69
N GLY A 22 0.03 16.71 8.24
CA GLY A 22 -0.56 17.72 9.11
C GLY A 22 -1.83 17.21 9.80
N THR A 23 -2.65 18.14 10.29
CA THR A 23 -3.86 17.83 11.09
C THR A 23 -4.85 16.89 10.38
N PHE A 24 -4.87 16.90 9.05
CA PHE A 24 -5.80 16.11 8.25
C PHE A 24 -5.22 14.78 7.76
N GLY A 25 -4.07 14.37 8.29
CA GLY A 25 -3.35 13.16 7.89
C GLY A 25 -2.08 13.44 7.10
N GLU A 26 -1.56 12.40 6.47
CA GLU A 26 -0.29 12.39 5.74
C GLU A 26 -0.50 11.77 4.36
N VAL A 27 0.01 12.46 3.34
CA VAL A 27 0.09 11.97 1.96
C VAL A 27 1.55 11.75 1.60
N THR A 28 1.85 10.60 1.03
CA THR A 28 3.19 10.21 0.58
C THR A 28 3.16 9.76 -0.87
N TYR A 29 4.26 9.95 -1.58
CA TYR A 29 4.50 9.37 -2.89
C TYR A 29 5.85 8.66 -2.92
N GLY A 30 5.88 7.48 -3.52
CA GLY A 30 7.07 6.62 -3.62
C GLY A 30 6.78 5.21 -3.13
N LYS A 31 7.83 4.42 -2.91
CA LYS A 31 7.68 3.03 -2.41
C LYS A 31 7.28 3.07 -0.94
N ASN A 32 6.00 2.85 -0.69
CA ASN A 32 5.40 2.86 0.64
C ASN A 32 4.32 1.75 0.76
N GLU A 33 3.82 1.52 1.97
CA GLU A 33 2.77 0.53 2.24
C GLU A 33 1.40 0.96 1.69
N GLY A 34 0.64 0.00 1.15
CA GLY A 34 -0.75 0.18 0.75
C GLY A 34 -1.73 0.19 1.93
N ALA A 35 -3.03 0.27 1.64
CA ALA A 35 -4.05 0.42 2.68
C ALA A 35 -4.42 -0.89 3.40
N LEU A 36 -4.14 -2.08 2.85
CA LEU A 36 -4.59 -3.34 3.45
C LEU A 36 -3.66 -3.94 4.52
N GLY A 37 -2.42 -3.44 4.65
CA GLY A 37 -1.50 -3.90 5.70
C GLY A 37 -2.11 -3.85 7.10
N VAL A 38 -2.79 -2.74 7.42
CA VAL A 38 -3.44 -2.52 8.73
C VAL A 38 -4.66 -3.41 9.00
N ILE A 39 -5.27 -4.00 7.96
CA ILE A 39 -6.37 -4.95 8.13
C ILE A 39 -5.80 -6.34 8.43
N THR A 40 -4.68 -6.71 7.82
CA THR A 40 -4.03 -8.00 8.10
C THR A 40 -3.30 -8.03 9.44
N ASP A 41 -2.88 -6.87 9.96
CA ASP A 41 -2.29 -6.71 11.30
C ASP A 41 -3.24 -7.15 12.43
N PHE A 42 -4.56 -7.25 12.18
CA PHE A 42 -5.50 -7.81 13.15
C PHE A 42 -5.25 -9.29 13.48
N THR A 43 -4.65 -10.03 12.55
CA THR A 43 -4.43 -11.48 12.69
C THR A 43 -2.95 -11.87 12.61
N ASP A 44 -2.08 -10.98 12.12
CA ASP A 44 -0.63 -11.19 12.04
C ASP A 44 0.09 -10.72 13.33
N ILE A 45 -0.32 -11.27 14.48
CA ILE A 45 0.22 -10.92 15.82
C ILE A 45 1.33 -11.87 16.31
N MET A 46 1.74 -12.81 15.47
CA MET A 46 2.68 -13.87 15.84
C MET A 46 4.11 -13.54 15.40
N ALA A 47 5.10 -13.82 16.24
CA ALA A 47 6.48 -13.36 16.05
C ALA A 47 7.27 -14.03 14.90
N TYR A 48 6.76 -15.11 14.29
CA TYR A 48 7.49 -15.86 13.25
C TYR A 48 6.59 -16.69 12.31
N HIS A 49 5.43 -17.16 12.78
CA HIS A 49 4.46 -17.92 11.98
C HIS A 49 3.13 -17.18 11.94
N GLY A 50 2.65 -16.80 10.76
CA GLY A 50 1.45 -15.97 10.58
C GLY A 50 1.34 -15.53 9.12
N ASN A 51 0.19 -14.97 8.71
CA ASN A 51 -0.02 -14.43 7.36
C ASN A 51 0.07 -15.44 6.18
N SER A 52 -0.16 -16.74 6.40
CA SER A 52 -0.07 -17.77 5.33
C SER A 52 -1.32 -17.91 4.43
N ALA A 53 -2.41 -17.18 4.71
CA ALA A 53 -3.69 -17.27 3.97
C ALA A 53 -4.32 -15.90 3.65
N ALA A 54 -3.52 -14.83 3.67
CA ALA A 54 -3.96 -13.47 3.35
C ALA A 54 -3.14 -12.92 2.18
N ASP A 55 -3.32 -13.54 1.01
CA ASP A 55 -2.75 -13.07 -0.25
C ASP A 55 -3.21 -11.63 -0.50
N LYS A 56 -2.26 -10.70 -0.51
CA LYS A 56 -2.48 -9.29 -0.80
C LYS A 56 -2.00 -9.02 -2.22
N LEU A 57 -2.88 -8.46 -3.06
CA LEU A 57 -2.54 -7.92 -4.38
C LEU A 57 -1.40 -6.89 -4.26
N ALA A 58 -0.60 -6.68 -5.30
CA ALA A 58 0.61 -5.85 -5.23
C ALA A 58 0.37 -4.40 -4.76
N VAL A 59 -0.82 -3.83 -5.03
CA VAL A 59 -1.24 -2.50 -4.55
C VAL A 59 -1.62 -2.46 -3.06
N ALA A 60 -1.95 -3.62 -2.50
CA ALA A 60 -2.33 -3.81 -1.10
C ALA A 60 -1.15 -4.15 -0.17
N ASP A 61 -0.01 -4.53 -0.74
CA ASP A 61 1.23 -4.87 -0.04
C ASP A 61 2.14 -3.63 0.04
N ARG A 62 3.23 -3.60 -0.73
CA ARG A 62 4.17 -2.48 -0.82
C ARG A 62 4.61 -2.31 -2.26
N SER A 63 4.40 -1.11 -2.77
CA SER A 63 4.46 -0.78 -4.19
C SER A 63 5.11 0.58 -4.37
N ASP A 64 6.02 0.69 -5.33
CA ASP A 64 6.47 1.97 -5.88
C ASP A 64 5.40 2.60 -6.78
N ASN A 65 5.66 3.81 -7.29
CA ASN A 65 4.73 4.55 -8.16
C ASN A 65 3.30 4.68 -7.57
N MET A 66 3.23 4.86 -6.24
CA MET A 66 2.00 4.86 -5.48
C MET A 66 1.86 6.12 -4.64
N ILE A 67 0.67 6.72 -4.66
CA ILE A 67 0.25 7.72 -3.68
C ILE A 67 -0.40 6.97 -2.52
N SER A 68 0.02 7.27 -1.29
CA SER A 68 -0.56 6.70 -0.08
C SER A 68 -1.01 7.79 0.86
N TYR A 69 -2.24 7.70 1.34
CA TYR A 69 -2.84 8.59 2.33
C TYR A 69 -3.17 7.82 3.61
N LYS A 70 -2.88 8.43 4.75
CA LYS A 70 -3.33 7.94 6.06
C LYS A 70 -3.86 9.11 6.89
N GLY A 71 -4.99 8.91 7.55
CA GLY A 71 -5.61 9.91 8.41
C GLY A 71 -6.24 9.27 9.64
N GLN A 72 -6.13 9.94 10.78
CA GLN A 72 -6.81 9.55 12.01
C GLN A 72 -7.80 10.64 12.41
N PHE A 73 -9.06 10.26 12.49
CA PHE A 73 -10.17 11.13 12.84
C PHE A 73 -10.90 10.54 14.05
N GLN A 74 -10.48 10.96 15.25
CA GLN A 74 -10.99 10.42 16.52
C GLN A 74 -10.80 8.88 16.55
N ASP A 75 -11.89 8.13 16.59
CA ASP A 75 -11.91 6.67 16.64
C ASP A 75 -11.81 6.00 15.27
N LEU A 76 -11.89 6.77 14.18
CA LEU A 76 -11.80 6.28 12.81
C LEU A 76 -10.39 6.51 12.25
N ASN A 77 -9.73 5.42 11.88
CA ASN A 77 -8.47 5.44 11.14
C ASN A 77 -8.76 5.06 9.70
N LEU A 78 -8.30 5.87 8.76
CA LEU A 78 -8.46 5.64 7.33
C LEU A 78 -7.09 5.55 6.66
N LYS A 79 -6.94 4.58 5.77
CA LYS A 79 -5.82 4.51 4.83
C LYS A 79 -6.36 4.33 3.42
N ALA A 80 -5.75 5.00 2.47
CA ALA A 80 -6.05 4.82 1.05
C ALA A 80 -4.74 4.83 0.26
N SER A 81 -4.68 4.09 -0.84
CA SER A 81 -3.58 4.18 -1.78
C SER A 81 -4.06 4.07 -3.22
N TYR A 82 -3.28 4.63 -4.13
CA TYR A 82 -3.48 4.52 -5.58
C TYR A 82 -2.12 4.33 -6.24
N ARG A 83 -1.93 3.19 -6.93
CA ARG A 83 -0.75 2.89 -7.74
C ARG A 83 -1.05 3.27 -9.19
N PHE A 84 -0.13 3.97 -9.83
CA PHE A 84 -0.18 4.21 -11.27
C PHE A 84 0.44 3.06 -12.04
N ALA A 85 -0.07 2.78 -13.24
CA ALA A 85 0.60 1.87 -14.17
C ALA A 85 1.98 2.42 -14.53
N ASP A 86 2.98 1.55 -14.57
CA ASP A 86 4.35 1.95 -14.88
C ASP A 86 4.50 2.13 -16.38
N ARG A 87 5.13 3.23 -16.75
CA ARG A 87 5.39 3.55 -18.15
C ARG A 87 6.43 2.60 -18.72
N GLU A 88 6.09 1.95 -19.82
CA GLU A 88 6.98 1.10 -20.61
C GLU A 88 7.25 1.73 -21.98
N ASP A 89 8.41 1.44 -22.54
CA ASP A 89 8.72 1.84 -23.92
C ASP A 89 7.98 0.92 -24.89
N SER A 90 7.26 1.50 -25.87
CA SER A 90 6.53 0.73 -26.87
C SER A 90 7.50 -0.11 -27.73
N THR A 91 7.33 -1.43 -27.71
CA THR A 91 8.10 -2.37 -28.55
C THR A 91 7.68 -2.34 -30.02
N LEU A 92 6.57 -1.68 -30.34
CA LEU A 92 6.09 -1.47 -31.71
C LEU A 92 6.67 -0.17 -32.27
N ASN A 93 7.66 -0.30 -33.16
CA ASN A 93 8.26 0.77 -33.98
C ASN A 93 8.91 1.95 -33.23
N GLY A 94 9.39 1.76 -32.01
CA GLY A 94 10.38 2.66 -31.37
C GLY A 94 9.95 4.13 -31.22
N SER A 95 8.65 4.40 -31.19
CA SER A 95 8.10 5.75 -31.05
C SER A 95 6.78 5.71 -30.33
N GLY A 96 6.83 5.71 -29.00
CA GLY A 96 5.67 5.82 -28.13
C GLY A 96 5.94 5.29 -26.72
N TYR A 97 5.19 5.80 -25.75
CA TYR A 97 5.12 5.26 -24.40
C TYR A 97 3.84 4.46 -24.25
N THR A 98 3.93 3.27 -23.64
CA THR A 98 2.79 2.46 -23.20
C THR A 98 2.87 2.30 -21.69
N ASP A 99 1.96 1.54 -21.10
CA ASP A 99 1.95 1.24 -19.67
C ASP A 99 1.69 -0.24 -19.44
N ASN A 100 2.09 -0.74 -18.28
CA ASN A 100 1.98 -2.15 -17.92
C ASN A 100 0.57 -2.56 -17.43
N GLY A 101 -0.41 -1.64 -17.45
CA GLY A 101 -1.77 -1.88 -16.96
C GLY A 101 -1.86 -2.32 -15.49
N GLN A 102 -0.84 -2.02 -14.67
CA GLN A 102 -0.80 -2.38 -13.25
C GLN A 102 -1.21 -1.22 -12.35
N ASP A 103 -2.13 -0.37 -12.80
CA ASP A 103 -2.79 0.59 -11.94
C ASP A 103 -3.76 -0.11 -10.98
N GLY A 104 -3.97 0.50 -9.81
CA GLY A 104 -4.86 -0.07 -8.81
C GLY A 104 -5.06 0.89 -7.64
N TYR A 105 -6.05 0.61 -6.82
CA TYR A 105 -6.32 1.40 -5.62
C TYR A 105 -6.62 0.50 -4.44
N SER A 106 -6.37 0.98 -3.23
CA SER A 106 -6.80 0.32 -2.01
C SER A 106 -7.37 1.30 -1.01
N LEU A 107 -8.34 0.87 -0.22
CA LEU A 107 -8.98 1.66 0.83
C LEU A 107 -9.22 0.77 2.04
N SER A 108 -8.89 1.27 3.22
CA SER A 108 -9.24 0.62 4.48
C SER A 108 -9.68 1.62 5.52
N GLY A 109 -10.56 1.14 6.40
CA GLY A 109 -11.04 1.87 7.56
C GLY A 109 -11.05 0.98 8.78
N ILE A 110 -10.58 1.51 9.90
CA ILE A 110 -10.63 0.86 11.20
C ILE A 110 -11.34 1.79 12.17
N TYR A 111 -12.42 1.31 12.77
CA TYR A 111 -13.20 2.02 13.76
C TYR A 111 -13.01 1.39 15.15
N ALA A 112 -12.63 2.19 16.13
CA ALA A 112 -12.61 1.79 17.54
C ALA A 112 -14.00 2.04 18.17
N ILE A 113 -14.57 1.02 18.82
CA ILE A 113 -15.89 1.12 19.44
C ILE A 113 -15.72 1.73 20.84
N GLY A 114 -15.50 3.04 20.91
CA GLY A 114 -15.22 3.77 22.16
C GLY A 114 -14.15 3.09 23.01
N ASP A 115 -14.33 3.10 24.33
CA ASP A 115 -13.38 2.52 25.30
C ASP A 115 -13.57 1.02 25.55
N THR A 116 -14.35 0.32 24.71
CA THR A 116 -14.67 -1.11 24.90
C THR A 116 -13.48 -2.04 24.63
N GLY A 117 -12.41 -1.51 24.02
CA GLY A 117 -11.27 -2.30 23.52
C GLY A 117 -11.55 -3.05 22.20
N ALA A 118 -12.79 -3.02 21.70
CA ALA A 118 -13.16 -3.63 20.43
C ALA A 118 -12.86 -2.68 19.25
N LYS A 119 -12.26 -3.22 18.18
CA LYS A 119 -12.02 -2.53 16.91
C LYS A 119 -12.58 -3.34 15.77
N VAL A 120 -13.22 -2.66 14.81
CA VAL A 120 -13.72 -3.28 13.57
C VAL A 120 -13.01 -2.63 12.40
N GLY A 121 -12.42 -3.44 11.53
CA GLY A 121 -11.74 -2.98 10.33
C GLY A 121 -12.35 -3.63 9.08
N ALA A 122 -12.41 -2.86 8.00
CA ALA A 122 -12.72 -3.36 6.67
C ALA A 122 -11.80 -2.70 5.64
N GLY A 123 -11.48 -3.40 4.56
CA GLY A 123 -10.70 -2.85 3.47
C GLY A 123 -10.98 -3.55 2.15
N TYR A 124 -10.65 -2.86 1.07
CA TYR A 124 -10.77 -3.31 -0.31
C TYR A 124 -9.53 -2.88 -1.11
N ALA A 125 -9.12 -3.68 -2.09
CA ALA A 125 -8.06 -3.37 -3.04
C ALA A 125 -8.33 -4.07 -4.38
#